data_AF-Q61299-F1
#
_entry.id   AF-Q61299-F1
#
_cell.length_a   1.000
_cell.length_b   1.000
_cell.length_c   1.000
_cell.angle_alpha   90.00
_cell.angle_beta   90.00
_cell.angle_gamma   90.00
#
_symmetry.space_group_name_H-M   'P 1'
#
loop_
_entity.id
_entity.type
_entity.pdbx_description
1 polymer ?
#
loop_
_entity_poly.entity_id
_entity_poly.type
_entity_poly.pdbx_seq_one_letter_code
_entity_poly.pdbx_strand_id
1 'polypeptide(L)'
;EFKFGAKLGTVIRKWNGEKMSYLKNWGEGWGLVPSDRALVFVDNHDNQRGHGAGGSSILTFWDARMYKMAVGFMLAHPYGFTRVMSSYRWNRNFQNGKDQNDWIGPPNNNGVTKEVTINADTTCGNDWVCEHRWRQIRNMVAFRNVVNGQPFANWWDNNSNQVAFSRGNRGFIVFNNDD
;
A
#
# COMPACT_ATOMS: atom_id res chain seq x y z
N GLU A 1 3.39 2.40 -12.56
CA GLU A 1 3.58 3.78 -12.07
C GLU A 1 4.29 3.77 -10.73
N PHE A 2 5.61 3.92 -10.71
CA PHE A 2 6.42 3.85 -9.48
C PHE A 2 6.28 5.10 -8.60
N LYS A 3 5.94 6.26 -9.16
CA LYS A 3 5.76 7.49 -8.38
C LYS A 3 4.56 7.38 -7.43
N PHE A 4 3.57 6.55 -7.76
CA PHE A 4 2.38 6.36 -6.92
C PHE A 4 2.77 5.93 -5.50
N GLY A 5 3.51 4.83 -5.37
CA GLY A 5 3.92 4.29 -4.06
C GLY A 5 4.85 5.24 -3.31
N ALA A 6 5.80 5.87 -4.02
CA ALA A 6 6.74 6.81 -3.44
C ALA A 6 6.04 8.05 -2.85
N LYS A 7 5.18 8.70 -3.63
CA LYS A 7 4.44 9.91 -3.19
C LYS A 7 3.43 9.59 -2.09
N LEU A 8 2.71 8.46 -2.18
CA LEU A 8 1.79 8.07 -1.12
C LEU A 8 2.54 7.74 0.17
N GLY A 9 3.72 7.11 0.05
CA GLY A 9 4.61 6.83 1.17
C GLY A 9 5.05 8.09 1.91
N THR A 10 5.53 9.12 1.20
CA THR A 10 5.93 10.39 1.81
C THR A 10 4.77 11.09 2.51
N VAL A 11 3.57 11.09 1.91
CA VAL A 11 2.36 11.68 2.51
C VAL A 11 1.95 10.95 3.79
N ILE A 12 1.83 9.62 3.76
CA ILE A 12 1.38 8.85 4.93
C ILE A 12 2.41 8.89 6.07
N ARG A 13 3.72 8.93 5.74
CA ARG A 13 4.79 9.11 6.73
C ARG A 13 4.92 10.57 7.23
N LYS A 14 4.14 11.51 6.69
CA LYS A 14 4.16 12.94 7.02
C LYS A 14 5.54 13.59 6.77
N TRP A 15 6.28 13.10 5.76
CA TRP A 15 7.62 13.58 5.45
C TRP A 15 7.58 14.95 4.78
N ASN A 16 8.57 15.79 5.10
CA ASN A 16 8.73 17.14 4.51
C ASN A 16 7.48 18.03 4.61
N GLY A 17 6.66 17.81 5.65
CA GLY A 17 5.40 18.54 5.85
C GLY A 17 4.26 18.12 4.91
N GLU A 18 4.39 17.02 4.16
CA GLU A 18 3.30 16.46 3.39
C GLU A 18 2.16 15.96 4.29
N LYS A 19 0.91 16.14 3.82
CA LYS A 19 -0.30 15.88 4.58
C LYS A 19 -1.33 15.16 3.72
N MET A 20 -2.20 14.36 4.34
CA MET A 20 -3.25 13.66 3.59
C MET A 20 -4.25 14.63 2.93
N SER A 21 -4.45 15.84 3.48
CA SER A 21 -5.27 16.89 2.85
C SER A 21 -4.82 17.23 1.42
N TYR A 22 -3.54 17.03 1.09
CA TYR A 22 -3.02 17.28 -0.26
C TYR A 22 -3.50 16.24 -1.28
N LEU A 23 -4.01 15.09 -0.84
CA LEU A 23 -4.46 14.01 -1.73
C LEU A 23 -5.81 14.30 -2.43
N LYS A 24 -6.41 15.48 -2.23
CA LYS A 24 -7.68 15.89 -2.87
C LYS A 24 -7.66 15.78 -4.40
N ASN A 25 -6.52 16.07 -5.02
CA ASN A 25 -6.31 16.00 -6.47
C ASN A 25 -5.39 14.83 -6.88
N TRP A 26 -5.35 13.75 -6.08
CA TRP A 26 -4.50 12.60 -6.32
C TRP A 26 -4.74 11.97 -7.70
N GLY A 27 -3.65 11.61 -8.40
CA GLY A 27 -3.69 11.12 -9.79
C GLY A 27 -2.81 11.96 -10.71
N GLU A 28 -3.30 12.29 -11.89
CA GLU A 28 -2.57 13.08 -12.91
C GLU A 28 -2.16 14.48 -12.39
N GLY A 29 -2.93 15.07 -11.48
CA GLY A 29 -2.58 16.33 -10.80
C GLY A 29 -1.29 16.28 -9.97
N TRP A 30 -0.81 15.06 -9.66
CA TRP A 30 0.47 14.81 -8.99
C TRP A 30 1.61 14.47 -9.97
N GLY A 31 1.38 14.66 -11.28
CA GLY A 31 2.34 14.32 -12.33
C GLY A 31 2.51 12.80 -12.53
N LEU A 32 1.48 12.03 -12.17
CA LEU A 32 1.37 10.62 -12.52
C LEU A 32 0.84 10.47 -13.96
N VAL A 33 1.11 9.33 -14.60
CA VAL A 33 0.62 9.05 -15.97
C VAL A 33 -0.92 9.00 -16.05
N PRO A 34 -1.52 9.05 -17.25
CA PRO A 34 -2.96 8.87 -17.39
C PRO A 34 -3.49 7.62 -16.70
N SER A 35 -4.63 7.75 -16.02
CA SER A 35 -5.18 6.67 -15.18
C SER A 35 -5.41 5.35 -15.94
N ASP A 36 -5.81 5.42 -17.21
CA ASP A 36 -6.03 4.27 -18.10
C ASP A 36 -4.73 3.58 -18.57
N ARG A 37 -3.58 4.20 -18.31
CA ARG A 37 -2.23 3.66 -18.55
C ARG A 37 -1.50 3.31 -17.26
N ALA A 38 -2.11 3.53 -16.10
CA ALA A 38 -1.46 3.38 -14.80
C ALA A 38 -1.72 2.00 -14.17
N LEU A 39 -0.66 1.20 -14.01
CA LEU A 39 -0.63 0.09 -13.04
C LEU A 39 -0.01 0.61 -11.74
N VAL A 40 -0.80 0.62 -10.66
CA VAL A 40 -0.45 1.24 -9.37
C VAL A 40 -0.30 0.21 -8.26
N PHE A 41 0.59 0.51 -7.32
CA PHE A 41 0.90 -0.30 -6.15
C PHE A 41 1.54 0.58 -5.08
N VAL A 42 1.38 0.21 -3.80
CA VAL A 42 2.07 0.86 -2.68
C VAL A 42 3.54 0.45 -2.64
N ASP A 43 3.78 -0.85 -2.75
CA ASP A 43 5.10 -1.47 -2.84
C ASP A 43 5.12 -2.56 -3.93
N ASN A 44 6.32 -2.97 -4.32
CA ASN A 44 6.57 -4.15 -5.12
C ASN A 44 7.72 -4.95 -4.51
N HIS A 45 8.06 -6.10 -5.12
CA HIS A 45 9.11 -6.98 -4.61
C HIS A 45 10.49 -6.33 -4.52
N ASP A 46 10.81 -5.34 -5.36
CA ASP A 46 12.11 -4.66 -5.37
C ASP A 46 12.15 -3.57 -4.29
N ASN A 47 11.18 -2.65 -4.31
CA ASN A 47 11.20 -1.48 -3.45
C ASN A 47 10.79 -1.72 -2.00
N GLN A 48 10.13 -2.84 -1.71
CA GLN A 48 9.92 -3.26 -0.33
C GLN A 48 11.22 -3.68 0.39
N ARG A 49 12.31 -3.88 -0.36
CA ARG A 49 13.66 -4.17 0.15
C ARG A 49 14.57 -2.95 0.21
N GLY A 50 14.03 -1.77 -0.12
CA GLY A 50 14.82 -0.54 -0.25
C GLY A 50 15.58 -0.42 -1.56
N HIS A 51 15.36 -1.34 -2.52
CA HIS A 51 15.89 -1.26 -3.88
C HIS A 51 14.94 -0.50 -4.81
N GLY A 52 15.46 0.20 -5.81
CA GLY A 52 14.63 0.83 -6.82
C GLY A 52 13.86 2.08 -6.35
N ALA A 53 12.79 2.39 -7.09
CA ALA A 53 12.15 3.70 -7.03
C ALA A 53 11.33 3.90 -5.74
N GLY A 54 11.59 5.04 -5.08
CA GLY A 54 10.93 5.49 -3.86
C GLY A 54 11.79 5.36 -2.59
N GLY A 55 12.80 4.50 -2.58
CA GLY A 55 13.72 4.33 -1.46
C GLY A 55 12.99 4.11 -0.12
N SER A 56 13.42 4.81 0.92
CA SER A 56 12.87 4.66 2.29
C SER A 56 11.43 5.18 2.45
N SER A 57 10.88 5.92 1.48
CA SER A 57 9.49 6.39 1.55
C SER A 57 8.47 5.26 1.43
N ILE A 58 8.85 4.17 0.74
CA ILE A 58 7.96 3.05 0.45
C ILE A 58 7.47 2.42 1.77
N LEU A 59 6.15 2.25 1.85
CA LEU A 59 5.51 1.54 2.94
C LEU A 59 5.40 0.07 2.58
N THR A 60 5.73 -0.81 3.52
CA THR A 60 5.71 -2.27 3.31
C THR A 60 4.93 -2.95 4.42
N PHE A 61 4.77 -4.28 4.37
CA PHE A 61 4.17 -5.02 5.47
C PHE A 61 4.91 -4.83 6.81
N TRP A 62 6.19 -4.43 6.80
CA TRP A 62 6.93 -4.08 8.02
C TRP A 62 6.41 -2.81 8.70
N ASP A 63 5.77 -1.92 7.94
CA ASP A 63 5.10 -0.70 8.41
C ASP A 63 3.58 -0.92 8.58
N ALA A 64 3.18 -2.09 9.09
CA ALA A 64 1.82 -2.65 8.93
C ALA A 64 0.65 -1.67 9.17
N ARG A 65 0.70 -0.79 10.18
CA ARG A 65 -0.37 0.19 10.44
C ARG A 65 -0.51 1.19 9.28
N MET A 66 0.59 1.82 8.89
CA MET A 66 0.62 2.79 7.79
C MET A 66 0.40 2.11 6.44
N TYR A 67 0.94 0.90 6.25
CA TYR A 67 0.75 0.13 5.02
C TYR A 67 -0.72 -0.18 4.75
N LYS A 68 -1.46 -0.63 5.77
CA LYS A 68 -2.92 -0.86 5.65
C LYS A 68 -3.67 0.41 5.28
N MET A 69 -3.23 1.57 5.79
CA MET A 69 -3.80 2.87 5.47
C MET A 69 -3.55 3.24 4.00
N ALA A 70 -2.31 3.13 3.54
CA ALA A 70 -1.91 3.43 2.16
C ALA A 70 -2.62 2.51 1.16
N VAL A 71 -2.68 1.20 1.44
CA VAL A 71 -3.40 0.23 0.59
C VAL A 71 -4.91 0.51 0.60
N GLY A 72 -5.48 0.89 1.75
CA GLY A 72 -6.87 1.32 1.84
C GLY A 72 -7.16 2.54 0.95
N PHE A 73 -6.32 3.56 0.99
CA PHE A 73 -6.45 4.74 0.12
C PHE A 73 -6.34 4.35 -1.36
N MET A 74 -5.32 3.57 -1.73
CA MET A 74 -5.12 3.08 -3.10
C MET A 74 -6.36 2.32 -3.63
N LEU A 75 -6.93 1.42 -2.83
CA LEU A 75 -8.06 0.60 -3.25
C LEU A 75 -9.38 1.38 -3.32
N ALA A 76 -9.55 2.40 -2.47
CA ALA A 76 -10.74 3.27 -2.49
C ALA A 76 -10.71 4.31 -3.63
N HIS A 77 -9.54 4.87 -3.95
CA HIS A 77 -9.38 5.92 -4.96
C HIS A 77 -9.55 5.38 -6.39
N PRO A 78 -10.22 6.08 -7.33
CA PRO A 78 -10.49 5.54 -8.68
C PRO A 78 -9.26 5.39 -9.58
N TYR A 79 -8.19 6.15 -9.31
CA TYR A 79 -7.00 6.21 -10.16
C TYR A 79 -6.31 4.84 -10.34
N GLY A 80 -6.03 4.50 -11.60
CA GLY A 80 -5.23 3.35 -12.02
C GLY A 80 -5.85 1.96 -11.83
N PHE A 81 -5.18 0.96 -12.39
CA PHE A 81 -5.41 -0.44 -12.12
C PHE A 81 -4.53 -0.90 -10.95
N THR A 82 -5.13 -1.41 -9.88
CA THR A 82 -4.45 -1.67 -8.60
C THR A 82 -3.87 -3.07 -8.53
N ARG A 83 -2.59 -3.18 -8.15
CA ARG A 83 -1.95 -4.43 -7.76
C ARG A 83 -1.65 -4.44 -6.26
N VAL A 84 -2.11 -5.48 -5.56
CA VAL A 84 -1.81 -5.73 -4.15
C VAL A 84 -0.58 -6.62 -4.07
N MET A 85 0.40 -6.25 -3.23
CA MET A 85 1.57 -7.08 -2.97
C MET A 85 1.23 -8.20 -1.99
N SER A 86 1.91 -9.33 -2.13
CA SER A 86 1.87 -10.41 -1.13
C SER A 86 3.28 -10.97 -0.99
N SER A 87 3.80 -10.94 0.23
CA SER A 87 5.22 -11.10 0.52
C SER A 87 5.53 -12.32 1.36
N TYR A 88 6.80 -12.50 1.64
CA TYR A 88 7.34 -13.38 2.66
C TYR A 88 8.24 -12.57 3.60
N ARG A 89 8.42 -13.06 4.83
CA ARG A 89 9.36 -12.48 5.80
C ARG A 89 10.77 -12.97 5.51
N TRP A 90 11.72 -12.08 5.72
CA TRP A 90 13.15 -12.40 5.79
C TRP A 90 13.75 -11.70 7.00
N ASN A 91 14.92 -12.15 7.43
CA ASN A 91 15.61 -11.56 8.58
C ASN A 91 16.30 -10.26 8.15
N ARG A 92 15.58 -9.13 8.17
CA ARG A 92 16.15 -7.81 7.84
C ARG A 92 17.29 -7.45 8.79
N ASN A 93 18.41 -6.98 8.24
CA ASN A 93 19.59 -6.59 9.01
C ASN A 93 20.14 -5.25 8.50
N PHE A 94 19.72 -4.16 9.15
CA PHE A 94 20.13 -2.82 8.73
C PHE A 94 21.52 -2.46 9.27
N GLN A 95 22.44 -2.15 8.36
CA GLN A 95 23.74 -1.53 8.66
C GLN A 95 23.90 -0.30 7.77
N ASN A 96 24.26 0.83 8.38
CA ASN A 96 24.44 2.11 7.69
C ASN A 96 23.24 2.49 6.79
N GLY A 97 22.01 2.21 7.25
CA GLY A 97 20.78 2.52 6.50
C GLY A 97 20.43 1.56 5.36
N LYS A 98 21.19 0.50 5.14
CA LYS A 98 20.91 -0.54 4.13
C LYS A 98 20.67 -1.90 4.78
N ASP A 99 19.65 -2.62 4.31
CA ASP A 99 19.43 -4.01 4.69
C ASP A 99 20.48 -4.91 4.03
N GLN A 100 21.38 -5.50 4.82
CA GLN A 100 22.41 -6.42 4.31
C GLN A 100 21.84 -7.79 3.89
N ASN A 101 20.57 -8.05 4.22
CA ASN A 101 19.86 -9.29 3.94
C ASN A 101 18.74 -9.11 2.90
N ASP A 102 18.77 -8.02 2.13
CA ASP A 102 17.83 -7.71 1.05
C ASP A 102 17.76 -8.78 -0.05
N TRP A 103 18.81 -9.60 -0.19
CA TRP A 103 18.96 -10.67 -1.17
C TRP A 103 18.26 -11.98 -0.80
N ILE A 104 17.75 -12.13 0.44
CA ILE A 104 17.18 -13.39 0.91
C ILE A 104 15.96 -13.78 0.07
N GLY A 105 16.03 -15.00 -0.51
CA GLY A 105 14.97 -15.62 -1.29
C GLY A 105 13.75 -16.06 -0.45
N PRO A 106 12.75 -16.71 -1.06
CA PRO A 106 11.55 -17.13 -0.35
C PRO A 106 11.85 -18.16 0.75
N PRO A 107 10.92 -18.38 1.70
CA PRO A 107 11.05 -19.38 2.74
C PRO A 107 11.33 -20.75 2.10
N ASN A 108 12.42 -21.41 2.50
CA ASN A 108 12.87 -22.64 1.86
C ASN A 108 13.49 -23.61 2.87
N ASN A 109 13.55 -24.89 2.48
CA ASN A 109 14.34 -25.93 3.12
C ASN A 109 15.34 -26.45 2.09
N ASN A 110 16.63 -26.17 2.29
CA ASN A 110 17.71 -26.54 1.35
C ASN A 110 17.43 -26.12 -0.11
N GLY A 111 16.95 -24.88 -0.31
CA GLY A 111 16.66 -24.33 -1.63
C GLY A 111 15.29 -24.71 -2.21
N VAL A 112 14.56 -25.66 -1.60
CA VAL A 112 13.18 -25.99 -1.99
C VAL A 112 12.22 -25.05 -1.28
N THR A 113 11.46 -24.25 -2.03
CA THR A 113 10.49 -23.29 -1.47
C THR A 113 9.43 -24.01 -0.62
N LYS A 114 9.19 -23.51 0.59
CA LYS A 114 8.19 -24.03 1.53
C LYS A 114 6.78 -23.76 1.00
N GLU A 115 5.88 -24.67 1.30
CA GLU A 115 4.44 -24.48 1.05
C GLU A 115 3.87 -23.30 1.84
N VAL A 116 2.81 -22.70 1.30
CA VAL A 116 1.99 -21.73 2.03
C VAL A 116 0.97 -22.50 2.86
N THR A 117 1.18 -22.59 4.17
CA THR A 117 0.20 -23.18 5.10
C THR A 117 -0.82 -22.13 5.52
N ILE A 118 -2.07 -22.54 5.73
CA ILE A 118 -3.15 -21.65 6.17
C ILE A 118 -3.49 -21.97 7.62
N ASN A 119 -3.37 -20.97 8.48
CA ASN A 119 -3.74 -21.05 9.89
C ASN A 119 -5.26 -20.97 10.06
N ALA A 120 -5.78 -21.42 11.22
CA ALA A 120 -7.21 -21.38 11.52
C ALA A 120 -7.82 -19.97 11.47
N ASP A 121 -7.03 -18.93 11.77
CA ASP A 121 -7.41 -17.52 11.70
C ASP A 121 -7.31 -16.93 10.26
N THR A 122 -7.11 -17.79 9.26
CA THR A 122 -6.93 -17.49 7.83
C THR A 122 -5.62 -16.81 7.45
N THR A 123 -4.72 -16.54 8.40
CA THR A 123 -3.36 -16.08 8.10
C THR A 123 -2.51 -17.20 7.50
N CYS A 124 -1.32 -16.87 7.01
CA CYS A 124 -0.38 -17.85 6.48
C CYS A 124 0.72 -18.19 7.49
N GLY A 125 1.18 -19.45 7.46
CA GLY A 125 2.38 -19.90 8.15
C GLY A 125 3.61 -19.91 7.23
N ASN A 126 4.69 -20.56 7.68
CA ASN A 126 5.94 -20.72 6.92
C ASN A 126 6.53 -19.39 6.40
N ASP A 127 6.53 -18.35 7.22
CA ASP A 127 7.05 -17.02 6.93
C ASP A 127 6.35 -16.25 5.80
N TRP A 128 5.34 -16.82 5.15
CA TRP A 128 4.49 -16.11 4.20
C TRP A 128 3.68 -15.03 4.92
N VAL A 129 3.72 -13.80 4.41
CA VAL A 129 3.05 -12.65 5.06
C VAL A 129 1.57 -12.62 4.71
N CYS A 130 1.25 -12.91 3.45
CA CYS A 130 -0.11 -12.95 2.93
C CYS A 130 -0.93 -11.68 3.24
N GLU A 131 -0.39 -10.49 2.90
CA GLU A 131 -1.07 -9.20 3.04
C GLU A 131 -2.45 -9.21 2.36
N HIS A 132 -2.58 -9.92 1.23
CA HIS A 132 -3.84 -10.12 0.52
C HIS A 132 -4.93 -10.83 1.36
N ARG A 133 -4.58 -11.53 2.45
CA ARG A 133 -5.51 -12.16 3.39
C ARG A 133 -5.83 -11.30 4.60
N TRP A 134 -5.07 -10.24 4.85
CA TRP A 134 -5.34 -9.34 5.97
C TRP A 134 -6.73 -8.73 5.78
N ARG A 135 -7.58 -8.83 6.79
CA ARG A 135 -8.99 -8.40 6.73
C ARG A 135 -9.12 -6.99 6.15
N GLN A 136 -8.27 -6.07 6.58
CA GLN A 136 -8.25 -4.67 6.14
C GLN A 136 -7.96 -4.54 4.64
N ILE A 137 -7.08 -5.36 4.07
CA ILE A 137 -6.73 -5.32 2.65
C ILE A 137 -7.76 -6.09 1.82
N ARG A 138 -8.11 -7.32 2.22
CA ARG A 138 -9.10 -8.15 1.54
C ARG A 138 -10.46 -7.45 1.42
N ASN A 139 -10.93 -6.82 2.49
CA ASN A 139 -12.20 -6.09 2.45
C ASN A 139 -12.12 -4.82 1.59
N MET A 140 -10.95 -4.19 1.49
CA MET A 140 -10.76 -3.05 0.59
C MET A 140 -10.67 -3.47 -0.88
N VAL A 141 -10.21 -4.68 -1.18
CA VAL A 141 -10.33 -5.27 -2.53
C VAL A 141 -11.81 -5.45 -2.87
N ALA A 142 -12.61 -6.00 -1.94
CA ALA A 142 -14.06 -6.10 -2.13
C ALA A 142 -14.73 -4.71 -2.26
N PHE A 143 -14.31 -3.73 -1.46
CA PHE A 143 -14.77 -2.34 -1.55
C PHE A 143 -14.55 -1.78 -2.96
N ARG A 144 -13.35 -1.95 -3.52
CA ARG A 144 -13.02 -1.49 -4.89
C ARG A 144 -13.97 -2.09 -5.93
N ASN A 145 -14.32 -3.37 -5.78
CA ASN A 145 -15.27 -4.04 -6.67
C ASN A 145 -16.68 -3.44 -6.54
N VAL A 146 -17.16 -3.23 -5.31
CA VAL A 146 -18.50 -2.67 -5.04
C VAL A 146 -18.66 -1.25 -5.59
N VAL A 147 -17.59 -0.44 -5.52
CA VAL A 147 -17.61 0.96 -5.95
C VAL A 147 -17.13 1.17 -7.39
N ASN A 148 -16.91 0.09 -8.15
CA ASN A 148 -16.40 0.19 -9.51
C ASN A 148 -17.30 1.09 -10.40
N GLY A 149 -16.67 1.90 -11.24
CA GLY A 149 -17.35 2.90 -12.08
C GLY A 149 -17.92 4.13 -11.36
N GLN A 150 -17.96 4.16 -10.03
CA GLN A 150 -18.47 5.33 -9.30
C GLN A 150 -17.45 6.49 -9.28
N PRO A 151 -17.89 7.74 -9.37
CA PRO A 151 -17.00 8.90 -9.37
C PRO A 151 -16.36 9.11 -8.00
N PHE A 152 -15.18 9.74 -7.96
CA PHE A 152 -14.65 10.33 -6.72
C PHE A 152 -15.47 11.57 -6.35
N ALA A 153 -16.02 11.59 -5.14
CA ALA A 153 -16.95 12.63 -4.71
C ALA A 153 -16.90 12.85 -3.19
N ASN A 154 -17.53 13.92 -2.71
CA ASN A 154 -17.68 14.23 -1.28
C ASN A 154 -16.34 14.23 -0.51
N TRP A 155 -15.29 14.81 -1.10
CA TRP A 155 -14.03 15.01 -0.41
C TRP A 155 -14.21 15.97 0.77
N TRP A 156 -13.68 15.57 1.92
CA TRP A 156 -13.55 16.39 3.11
C TRP A 156 -12.14 16.23 3.68
N ASP A 157 -11.58 17.31 4.21
CA ASP A 157 -10.33 17.28 4.96
C ASP A 157 -10.34 18.34 6.07
N ASN A 158 -9.55 18.11 7.13
CA ASN A 158 -9.33 19.06 8.22
C ASN A 158 -8.14 20.01 7.97
N ASN A 159 -7.68 20.17 6.72
CA ASN A 159 -6.41 20.82 6.34
C ASN A 159 -5.15 20.16 6.93
N SER A 160 -5.27 18.97 7.53
CA SER A 160 -4.19 18.16 8.08
C SER A 160 -4.27 16.71 7.59
N ASN A 161 -4.35 15.72 8.49
CA ASN A 161 -4.29 14.31 8.13
C ASN A 161 -5.58 13.55 8.46
N GLN A 162 -6.68 14.25 8.72
CA GLN A 162 -8.01 13.67 8.70
C GLN A 162 -8.65 13.99 7.36
N VAL A 163 -8.96 12.95 6.60
CA VAL A 163 -9.58 13.07 5.27
C VAL A 163 -10.67 12.03 5.08
N ALA A 164 -11.65 12.35 4.26
CA ALA A 164 -12.71 11.43 3.88
C ALA A 164 -13.14 11.66 2.44
N PHE A 165 -13.64 10.63 1.78
CA PHE A 165 -14.26 10.76 0.47
C PHE A 165 -15.21 9.59 0.19
N SER A 166 -16.06 9.79 -0.81
CA SER A 166 -16.99 8.80 -1.33
C SER A 166 -16.61 8.33 -2.72
N ARG A 167 -17.14 7.17 -3.07
CA ARG A 167 -17.25 6.67 -4.44
C ARG A 167 -18.72 6.62 -4.82
N GLY A 168 -19.19 7.72 -5.40
CA GLY A 168 -20.60 7.96 -5.68
C GLY A 168 -21.47 7.67 -4.44
N ASN A 169 -22.53 6.87 -4.62
CA ASN A 169 -23.43 6.46 -3.55
C ASN A 169 -23.17 5.02 -3.04
N ARG A 170 -22.04 4.40 -3.42
CA ARG A 170 -21.77 2.97 -3.12
C ARG A 170 -20.78 2.74 -2.00
N GLY A 171 -19.93 3.72 -1.69
CA GLY A 171 -18.93 3.56 -0.64
C GLY A 171 -18.40 4.89 -0.13
N PHE A 172 -18.00 4.89 1.14
CA PHE A 172 -17.39 6.01 1.83
C PHE A 172 -16.21 5.50 2.65
N ILE A 173 -15.15 6.29 2.73
CA ILE A 173 -13.96 5.96 3.52
C ILE A 173 -13.48 7.20 4.28
N VAL A 174 -12.98 6.97 5.50
CA VAL A 174 -12.45 7.99 6.40
C VAL A 174 -11.07 7.55 6.87
N PHE A 175 -10.14 8.50 6.91
CA PHE A 175 -8.78 8.32 7.40
C PHE A 175 -8.52 9.33 8.51
N ASN A 176 -7.85 8.87 9.58
CA ASN A 176 -7.25 9.74 10.58
C ASN A 176 -5.78 9.34 10.75
N ASN A 177 -4.88 10.23 10.33
CA ASN A 177 -3.43 10.08 10.46
C ASN A 177 -2.79 11.31 11.14
N ASP A 178 -3.60 12.12 11.83
CA ASP A 178 -3.11 13.06 12.85
C ASP A 178 -2.78 12.28 14.14
N ASP A 179 -2.20 12.98 15.13
CA ASP A 179 -1.74 12.39 16.40
C ASP A 179 -2.86 12.34 17.46
#